data_AF-A0A1V5FLU0-F1
#
_entry.id   AF-A0A1V5FLU0-F1
#
_cell.length_a   1.000
_cell.length_b   1.000
_cell.length_c   1.000
_cell.angle_alpha   90.00
_cell.angle_beta   90.00
_cell.angle_gamma   90.00
#
_symmetry.space_group_name_H-M   'P 1'
#
loop_
_entity.id
_entity.type
_entity.pdbx_description
1 polymer ?
#
loop_
_entity_poly.entity_id
_entity_poly.type
_entity_poly.pdbx_seq_one_letter_code
_entity_poly.pdbx_strand_id
1 'polypeptide(L)'
;MPGKPRSRGYSLVEVMIAMVILSVMTSVIITSFIQASRSSRINSNAVAAKNIAQGYFEMLAIEDFERVGNTEHPDYIVPADYNNEYEDKELTDADPVWLDQALGIRCAVDFEFRGFGIAENGSSSMLVDNDANWEPDEWKGHTLFIVSGVGEGQFVEIAGNGQTTLDLASSLAFPPAAGDRYMINNGKTVRITTTWTYMGRQYQQSIESLICNFEGSDDFGF
;
A
#
# COMPACT_ATOMS: atom_id res chain seq x y z
N MET A 1 -33.95 63.12 -36.15
CA MET A 1 -33.79 62.01 -37.12
C MET A 1 -32.49 61.29 -36.79
N PRO A 2 -32.53 60.05 -36.27
CA PRO A 2 -31.33 59.28 -35.98
C PRO A 2 -30.69 58.78 -37.29
N GLY A 3 -29.41 59.09 -37.49
CA GLY A 3 -28.66 58.70 -38.67
C GLY A 3 -28.54 57.18 -38.77
N LYS A 4 -28.93 56.61 -39.91
CA LYS A 4 -28.83 55.18 -40.20
C LYS A 4 -27.36 54.74 -40.06
N PRO A 5 -27.03 53.82 -39.13
CA PRO A 5 -25.65 53.38 -38.94
C PRO A 5 -25.14 52.70 -40.21
N ARG A 6 -23.95 53.10 -40.69
CA ARG A 6 -23.29 52.47 -41.84
C ARG A 6 -22.70 51.14 -41.37
N SER A 7 -23.16 50.04 -41.96
CA SER A 7 -22.57 48.72 -41.78
C SER A 7 -21.15 48.72 -42.36
N ARG A 8 -20.12 48.62 -41.52
CA ARG A 8 -18.76 48.34 -41.97
C ARG A 8 -18.66 46.84 -42.22
N GLY A 9 -18.42 46.43 -43.46
CA GLY A 9 -18.07 45.05 -43.76
C GLY A 9 -16.69 44.73 -43.19
N TYR A 10 -16.51 43.53 -42.65
CA TYR A 10 -15.20 43.05 -42.18
C TYR A 10 -14.22 42.98 -43.36
N SER A 11 -12.99 43.43 -43.14
CA SER A 11 -11.94 43.24 -44.14
C SER A 11 -11.53 41.78 -44.21
N LEU A 12 -11.08 41.32 -45.38
CA LEU A 12 -10.59 39.96 -45.57
C LEU A 12 -9.46 39.61 -44.59
N VAL A 13 -8.63 40.61 -44.24
CA VAL A 13 -7.54 40.47 -43.25
C VAL A 13 -8.09 40.19 -41.86
N GLU A 14 -9.16 40.88 -41.42
CA GLU A 14 -9.79 40.63 -40.11
C GLU A 14 -10.37 39.23 -40.02
N VAL A 15 -11.00 38.76 -41.11
CA VAL A 15 -11.55 37.40 -41.19
C VAL A 15 -10.43 36.36 -41.12
N MET A 16 -9.33 36.57 -41.83
CA MET A 16 -8.18 35.67 -41.78
C MET A 16 -7.54 35.61 -40.38
N ILE A 17 -7.36 36.75 -39.73
CA ILE A 17 -6.82 36.80 -38.36
C ILE A 17 -7.77 36.07 -37.40
N ALA A 18 -9.07 36.29 -37.50
CA ALA A 18 -10.06 35.60 -36.66
C ALA A 18 -10.03 34.08 -36.86
N MET A 19 -9.86 33.59 -38.09
CA MET A 19 -9.75 32.15 -38.38
C MET A 19 -8.49 31.53 -37.76
N VAL A 20 -7.35 32.22 -37.80
CA VAL A 20 -6.10 31.73 -37.18
C VAL A 20 -6.23 31.69 -35.65
N ILE A 21 -6.84 32.72 -35.05
CA ILE A 21 -7.08 32.72 -33.61
C ILE A 21 -8.02 31.57 -33.21
N LEU A 22 -9.09 31.36 -33.98
CA LEU A 22 -10.03 30.27 -33.73
C LEU A 22 -9.38 28.89 -33.87
N SER A 23 -8.52 28.68 -34.86
CA SER A 23 -7.82 27.40 -35.04
C SER A 23 -6.85 27.10 -33.89
N VAL A 24 -6.13 28.11 -33.40
CA VAL A 24 -5.25 27.95 -32.23
C VAL A 24 -6.06 27.69 -30.96
N MET A 25 -7.13 28.45 -30.72
CA MET A 25 -7.98 28.25 -29.53
C MET A 25 -8.64 26.87 -29.52
N THR A 26 -9.16 26.40 -30.66
CA THR A 26 -9.76 25.06 -30.76
C THR A 26 -8.74 23.96 -30.50
N SER A 27 -7.51 24.10 -31.00
CA SER A 27 -6.42 23.16 -30.73
C SER A 27 -6.06 23.07 -29.24
N VAL A 28 -5.96 24.22 -28.56
CA VAL A 28 -5.70 24.27 -27.11
C VAL A 28 -6.83 23.60 -26.33
N ILE A 29 -8.09 23.90 -26.67
CA ILE A 29 -9.26 23.32 -26.01
C ILE A 29 -9.27 21.79 -26.15
N ILE A 30 -9.04 21.27 -27.36
CA ILE A 30 -8.99 19.82 -27.61
C ILE A 30 -7.87 19.17 -26.79
N THR A 31 -6.70 19.79 -26.75
CA THR A 31 -5.56 19.28 -25.97
C THR A 31 -5.89 19.25 -24.48
N SER A 32 -6.52 20.30 -23.94
CA SER A 32 -6.97 20.34 -22.55
C SER A 32 -8.01 19.26 -22.24
N PHE A 33 -8.99 19.03 -23.13
CA PHE A 33 -9.96 17.96 -22.95
C PHE A 33 -9.32 16.56 -22.93
N ILE A 34 -8.34 16.31 -23.81
CA ILE A 34 -7.61 15.03 -23.83
C ILE A 34 -6.82 14.85 -22.52
N GLN A 35 -6.14 15.89 -22.05
CA GLN A 35 -5.40 15.83 -20.78
C GLN A 35 -6.33 15.62 -19.59
N ALA A 36 -7.46 16.34 -19.53
CA ALA A 36 -8.45 16.18 -18.48
C ALA A 36 -9.04 14.75 -18.46
N SER A 37 -9.37 14.21 -19.63
CA SER A 37 -9.87 12.83 -19.77
C SER A 37 -8.86 11.79 -19.29
N ARG A 38 -7.57 11.97 -19.64
CA ARG A 38 -6.50 11.09 -19.15
C ARG A 38 -6.32 11.17 -17.64
N SER A 39 -6.31 12.38 -17.09
CA SER A 39 -6.19 12.60 -15.64
C SER A 39 -7.36 11.98 -14.88
N SER A 40 -8.59 12.16 -15.37
CA SER A 40 -9.78 11.53 -14.80
C SER A 40 -9.67 10.01 -14.73
N ARG A 41 -9.18 9.37 -15.80
CA ARG A 41 -8.99 7.91 -15.83
C ARG A 41 -7.90 7.44 -14.88
N ILE A 42 -6.76 8.14 -14.82
CA ILE A 42 -5.68 7.81 -13.88
C ILE A 42 -6.21 7.87 -12.44
N ASN A 43 -6.97 8.91 -12.10
CA ASN A 43 -7.56 9.07 -10.77
C ASN A 43 -8.59 7.97 -10.49
N SER A 44 -9.43 7.61 -11.46
CA SER A 44 -10.38 6.50 -11.32
C SER A 44 -9.67 5.18 -11.03
N ASN A 45 -8.61 4.88 -11.79
CA ASN A 45 -7.82 3.66 -11.59
C ASN A 45 -7.11 3.67 -10.24
N ALA A 46 -6.60 4.83 -9.80
CA ALA A 46 -5.96 4.96 -8.50
C ALA A 46 -6.94 4.72 -7.33
N VAL A 47 -8.19 5.18 -7.45
CA VAL A 47 -9.24 4.90 -6.46
C VAL A 47 -9.60 3.41 -6.47
N ALA A 48 -9.80 2.80 -7.64
CA ALA A 48 -10.07 1.37 -7.74
C ALA A 48 -8.94 0.52 -7.13
N ALA A 49 -7.68 0.88 -7.41
CA ALA A 49 -6.50 0.22 -6.86
C ALA A 49 -6.45 0.31 -5.32
N LYS A 50 -6.80 1.47 -4.74
CA LYS A 50 -6.93 1.62 -3.29
C LYS A 50 -8.04 0.77 -2.70
N ASN A 51 -9.21 0.73 -3.34
CA ASN A 51 -10.34 -0.08 -2.87
C ASN A 51 -10.01 -1.57 -2.89
N ILE A 52 -9.28 -2.03 -3.92
CA ILE A 52 -8.75 -3.38 -3.98
C ILE A 52 -7.84 -3.64 -2.79
N ALA A 53 -6.78 -2.82 -2.60
CA ALA A 53 -5.86 -2.97 -1.48
C ALA A 53 -6.57 -2.96 -0.12
N GLN A 54 -7.60 -2.12 0.05
CA GLN A 54 -8.43 -2.11 1.25
C GLN A 54 -9.21 -3.42 1.42
N GLY A 55 -9.80 -3.97 0.36
CA GLY A 55 -10.49 -5.26 0.43
C GLY A 55 -9.55 -6.38 0.89
N TYR A 56 -8.31 -6.40 0.39
CA TYR A 56 -7.29 -7.34 0.87
C TYR A 56 -6.96 -7.12 2.35
N PHE A 57 -6.87 -5.87 2.80
CA PHE A 57 -6.65 -5.57 4.22
C PHE A 57 -7.81 -6.08 5.09
N GLU A 58 -9.05 -5.89 4.67
CA GLU A 58 -10.23 -6.38 5.37
C GLU A 58 -10.25 -7.92 5.46
N MET A 59 -9.78 -8.60 4.42
CA MET A 59 -9.61 -10.06 4.44
C MET A 59 -8.51 -10.49 5.42
N LEU A 60 -7.35 -9.85 5.38
CA LEU A 60 -6.24 -10.15 6.29
C LEU A 60 -6.58 -9.87 7.76
N ALA A 61 -7.49 -8.95 8.03
CA ALA A 61 -7.95 -8.65 9.38
C ALA A 61 -8.90 -9.72 9.97
N ILE A 62 -9.49 -10.57 9.12
CA ILE A 62 -10.36 -11.69 9.54
C ILE A 62 -9.58 -13.00 9.66
N GLU A 63 -8.46 -13.11 8.95
CA GLU A 63 -7.62 -14.31 8.96
C GLU A 63 -6.94 -14.53 10.31
N ASP A 64 -6.64 -15.80 10.61
CA ASP A 64 -5.86 -16.17 11.79
C ASP A 64 -4.49 -15.46 11.77
N PHE A 65 -4.23 -14.75 12.85
CA PHE A 65 -3.07 -13.89 13.00
C PHE A 65 -1.75 -14.66 12.88
N GLU A 66 -1.70 -15.94 13.26
CA GLU A 66 -0.50 -16.77 13.12
C GLU A 66 -0.18 -17.05 11.64
N ARG A 67 -1.21 -17.17 10.80
CA ARG A 67 -1.08 -17.47 9.36
C ARG A 67 -0.66 -16.27 8.54
N VAL A 68 -1.08 -15.06 8.93
CA VAL A 68 -0.81 -13.82 8.21
C VAL A 68 0.71 -13.58 8.05
N GLY A 69 1.21 -13.51 6.81
CA GLY A 69 2.61 -13.20 6.52
C GLY A 69 3.63 -14.29 6.87
N ASN A 70 3.19 -15.51 7.18
CA ASN A 70 4.09 -16.64 7.36
C ASN A 70 4.57 -17.17 5.99
N THR A 71 5.87 -17.22 5.77
CA THR A 71 6.51 -17.74 4.55
C THR A 71 6.34 -19.24 4.35
N GLU A 72 5.96 -20.00 5.39
CA GLU A 72 5.67 -21.44 5.29
C GLU A 72 4.33 -21.74 4.59
N HIS A 73 3.44 -20.74 4.47
CA HIS A 73 2.14 -20.85 3.79
C HIS A 73 1.96 -19.77 2.70
N PRO A 74 2.75 -19.83 1.60
CA PRO A 74 2.73 -18.82 0.54
C PRO A 74 1.39 -18.75 -0.20
N ASP A 75 0.63 -19.85 -0.22
CA ASP A 75 -0.69 -19.95 -0.87
C ASP A 75 -1.75 -19.04 -0.24
N TYR A 76 -1.48 -18.49 0.94
CA TYR A 76 -2.44 -17.74 1.74
C TYR A 76 -2.09 -16.24 1.89
N ILE A 77 -0.98 -15.81 1.29
CA ILE A 77 -0.61 -14.38 1.16
C ILE A 77 -1.41 -13.72 0.02
N VAL A 78 -1.98 -14.53 -0.86
CA VAL A 78 -2.82 -14.10 -1.98
C VAL A 78 -4.16 -14.80 -1.78
N PRO A 79 -5.30 -14.09 -1.66
CA PRO A 79 -6.60 -14.68 -1.90
C PRO A 79 -6.58 -15.23 -3.32
N ALA A 80 -6.35 -16.53 -3.41
CA ALA A 80 -6.83 -17.32 -4.52
C ALA A 80 -8.35 -17.13 -4.51
N ASP A 81 -8.86 -16.41 -5.50
CA ASP A 81 -10.25 -16.39 -5.92
C ASP A 81 -11.31 -16.38 -4.81
N TYR A 82 -11.86 -15.21 -4.52
CA TYR A 82 -13.22 -15.14 -3.95
C TYR A 82 -14.30 -15.57 -4.98
N ASN A 83 -14.04 -16.61 -5.78
CA ASN A 83 -15.00 -17.24 -6.66
C ASN A 83 -14.74 -18.74 -6.96
N ASN A 84 -13.72 -19.40 -6.39
CA ASN A 84 -13.51 -20.82 -6.70
C ASN A 84 -13.71 -21.70 -5.45
N GLU A 85 -14.97 -22.04 -5.24
CA GLU A 85 -15.40 -23.24 -4.53
C GLU A 85 -14.78 -24.46 -5.25
N TYR A 86 -13.83 -25.13 -4.59
CA TYR A 86 -13.32 -26.48 -4.94
C TYR A 86 -12.81 -26.70 -6.38
N GLU A 87 -11.50 -26.56 -6.60
CA GLU A 87 -10.70 -27.54 -7.36
C GLU A 87 -9.22 -27.12 -7.39
N ASP A 88 -8.33 -28.08 -7.15
CA ASP A 88 -6.88 -27.96 -7.34
C ASP A 88 -6.56 -27.42 -8.74
N LYS A 89 -6.38 -26.09 -8.86
CA LYS A 89 -5.74 -25.47 -10.01
C LYS A 89 -4.32 -25.10 -9.62
N GLU A 90 -3.37 -25.71 -10.30
CA GLU A 90 -1.99 -25.24 -10.36
C GLU A 90 -2.01 -23.72 -10.63
N LEU A 91 -1.37 -22.94 -9.75
CA LEU A 91 -1.16 -21.48 -9.81
C LEU A 91 -0.37 -21.08 -11.07
N THR A 92 -0.99 -21.26 -12.24
CA THR A 92 -0.50 -20.84 -13.54
C THR A 92 -1.38 -19.70 -13.99
N ASP A 93 -0.86 -18.47 -13.85
CA ASP A 93 -1.58 -17.20 -14.06
C ASP A 93 -2.81 -17.05 -13.15
N ALA A 94 -2.58 -16.69 -11.88
CA ALA A 94 -3.63 -16.27 -10.95
C ALA A 94 -4.57 -15.26 -11.64
N ASP A 95 -5.89 -15.45 -11.47
CA ASP A 95 -6.89 -14.65 -12.14
C ASP A 95 -6.58 -13.15 -11.94
N PRO A 96 -6.38 -12.38 -13.02
CA PRO A 96 -5.86 -11.02 -12.93
C PRO A 96 -6.88 -10.13 -12.23
N VAL A 97 -6.44 -9.40 -11.20
CA VAL A 97 -7.30 -8.41 -10.55
C VAL A 97 -7.55 -7.25 -11.52
N TRP A 98 -8.81 -7.07 -11.91
CA TRP A 98 -9.20 -6.06 -12.88
C TRP A 98 -9.43 -4.71 -12.20
N LEU A 99 -8.74 -3.67 -12.70
CA LEU A 99 -9.05 -2.29 -12.35
C LEU A 99 -10.15 -1.73 -13.23
N ASP A 100 -10.09 -2.04 -14.52
CA ASP A 100 -11.08 -1.66 -15.52
C ASP A 100 -11.16 -2.77 -16.56
N GLN A 101 -12.20 -3.59 -16.45
CA GLN A 101 -12.44 -4.70 -17.37
C GLN A 101 -12.74 -4.22 -18.80
N ALA A 102 -13.39 -3.07 -18.96
CA ALA A 102 -13.75 -2.54 -20.27
C ALA A 102 -12.52 -2.11 -21.08
N LEU A 103 -11.46 -1.68 -20.39
CA LEU A 103 -10.19 -1.28 -21.01
C LEU A 103 -9.11 -2.36 -20.95
N GLY A 104 -9.41 -3.50 -20.32
CA GLY A 104 -8.44 -4.55 -20.12
C GLY A 104 -7.30 -4.17 -19.17
N ILE A 105 -7.52 -3.23 -18.24
CA ILE A 105 -6.49 -2.79 -17.29
C ILE A 105 -6.48 -3.72 -16.08
N ARG A 106 -5.32 -4.29 -15.82
CA ARG A 106 -5.04 -5.23 -14.72
C ARG A 106 -4.10 -4.60 -13.71
N CYS A 107 -4.19 -5.02 -12.45
CA CYS A 107 -3.18 -4.70 -11.44
C CYS A 107 -2.52 -5.95 -10.88
N ALA A 108 -1.23 -5.82 -10.56
CA ALA A 108 -0.54 -6.71 -9.64
C ALA A 108 -0.76 -6.20 -8.21
N VAL A 109 -0.82 -7.13 -7.25
CA VAL A 109 -0.96 -6.83 -5.83
C VAL A 109 0.21 -7.50 -5.10
N ASP A 110 1.02 -6.69 -4.46
CA ASP A 110 2.21 -7.11 -3.72
C ASP A 110 1.99 -6.86 -2.23
N PHE A 111 2.37 -7.82 -1.40
CA PHE A 111 2.25 -7.77 0.06
C PHE A 111 3.63 -7.67 0.69
N GLU A 112 3.78 -6.75 1.63
CA GLU A 112 4.96 -6.63 2.45
C GLU A 112 4.54 -6.60 3.92
N PHE A 113 4.99 -7.59 4.70
CA PHE A 113 4.72 -7.65 6.13
C PHE A 113 5.96 -7.22 6.92
N ARG A 114 5.76 -6.40 7.95
CA ARG A 114 6.80 -5.84 8.82
C ARG A 114 6.30 -5.77 10.27
N GLY A 115 7.20 -5.39 11.17
CA GLY A 115 6.85 -5.16 12.58
C GLY A 115 6.71 -6.45 13.39
N PHE A 116 7.28 -7.56 12.95
CA PHE A 116 7.40 -8.80 13.70
C PHE A 116 8.65 -9.55 13.23
N GLY A 117 9.14 -10.49 14.04
CA GLY A 117 10.30 -11.27 13.66
C GLY A 117 10.77 -12.21 14.78
N ILE A 118 11.96 -12.74 14.58
CA ILE A 118 12.65 -13.62 15.53
C ILE A 118 13.97 -12.93 15.89
N ALA A 119 14.14 -12.62 17.17
CA ALA A 119 15.40 -12.09 17.65
C ALA A 119 16.49 -13.16 17.52
N GLU A 120 17.65 -12.76 17.00
CA GLU A 120 18.82 -13.63 16.94
C GLU A 120 19.76 -13.38 18.12
N ASN A 121 19.72 -12.18 18.69
CA ASN A 121 20.43 -11.84 19.91
C ASN A 121 19.86 -10.54 20.51
N GLY A 122 20.33 -10.16 21.68
CA GLY A 122 19.95 -8.91 22.32
C GLY A 122 20.75 -8.59 23.57
N SER A 123 20.44 -7.43 24.12
CA SER A 123 20.83 -7.01 25.46
C SER A 123 19.59 -6.47 26.17
N SER A 124 19.71 -6.07 27.44
CA SER A 124 18.58 -5.44 28.12
C SER A 124 18.11 -4.16 27.43
N SER A 125 18.93 -3.48 26.61
CA SER A 125 18.57 -2.23 25.93
C SER A 125 18.59 -2.33 24.40
N MET A 126 18.67 -3.54 23.83
CA MET A 126 18.76 -3.73 22.38
C MET A 126 18.19 -5.08 21.95
N LEU A 127 17.48 -5.10 20.82
CA LEU A 127 17.10 -6.32 20.11
C LEU A 127 17.83 -6.36 18.76
N VAL A 128 18.32 -7.54 18.36
CA VAL A 128 18.98 -7.77 17.07
C VAL A 128 18.21 -8.82 16.28
N ASP A 129 17.89 -8.47 15.03
CA ASP A 129 17.26 -9.33 14.02
C ASP A 129 17.96 -9.04 12.67
N ASN A 130 18.88 -9.91 12.23
CA ASN A 130 19.63 -9.71 10.98
C ASN A 130 18.80 -10.04 9.72
N ASP A 131 17.64 -10.69 9.85
CA ASP A 131 16.71 -10.91 8.75
C ASP A 131 15.78 -9.70 8.54
N ALA A 132 15.72 -8.79 9.51
CA ALA A 132 15.03 -7.53 9.39
C ALA A 132 15.69 -6.59 8.36
N ASN A 133 14.87 -5.77 7.71
CA ASN A 133 15.29 -4.76 6.74
C ASN A 133 14.52 -3.46 6.95
N TRP A 134 14.67 -2.87 8.13
CA TRP A 134 13.97 -1.64 8.50
C TRP A 134 14.64 -0.39 7.93
N GLU A 135 13.85 0.65 7.70
CA GLU A 135 14.40 1.98 7.47
C GLU A 135 14.90 2.58 8.80
N PRO A 136 16.00 3.36 8.82
CA PRO A 136 16.48 4.01 10.04
C PRO A 136 15.38 4.86 10.70
N ASP A 137 15.19 4.66 12.00
CA ASP A 137 14.16 5.31 12.83
C ASP A 137 12.69 5.09 12.39
N GLU A 138 12.40 4.13 11.50
CA GLU A 138 11.03 3.75 11.11
C GLU A 138 10.15 3.38 12.32
N TRP A 139 10.71 2.72 13.32
CA TRP A 139 10.00 2.22 14.51
C TRP A 139 10.22 3.09 15.76
N LYS A 140 10.81 4.26 15.62
CA LYS A 140 11.06 5.15 16.75
C LYS A 140 9.76 5.62 17.40
N GLY A 141 9.65 5.45 18.71
CA GLY A 141 8.46 5.78 19.51
C GLY A 141 7.36 4.71 19.45
N HIS A 142 7.57 3.61 18.72
CA HIS A 142 6.67 2.46 18.73
C HIS A 142 6.95 1.53 19.90
N THR A 143 6.02 0.62 20.20
CA THR A 143 6.16 -0.34 21.31
C THR A 143 6.60 -1.71 20.79
N LEU A 144 7.73 -2.21 21.26
CA LEU A 144 8.14 -3.60 21.09
C LEU A 144 7.44 -4.48 22.13
N PHE A 145 6.96 -5.64 21.71
CA PHE A 145 6.39 -6.68 22.55
C PHE A 145 7.08 -8.02 22.26
N ILE A 146 7.59 -8.69 23.28
CA ILE A 146 8.19 -10.02 23.14
C ILE A 146 7.10 -11.06 23.42
N VAL A 147 6.77 -11.83 22.39
CA VAL A 147 5.60 -12.72 22.32
C VAL A 147 5.91 -14.11 22.82
N SER A 148 7.16 -14.57 22.66
CA SER A 148 7.58 -15.89 23.14
C SER A 148 9.07 -15.92 23.45
N GLY A 149 9.47 -16.83 24.34
CA GLY A 149 10.87 -17.13 24.62
C GLY A 149 11.33 -16.60 25.98
N VAL A 150 12.62 -16.27 26.11
CA VAL A 150 13.21 -15.85 27.41
C VAL A 150 12.66 -14.50 27.86
N GLY A 151 12.47 -13.60 26.91
CA GLY A 151 11.95 -12.26 27.18
C GLY A 151 10.42 -12.12 27.19
N GLU A 152 9.67 -13.22 27.12
CA GLU A 152 8.21 -13.22 26.93
C GLU A 152 7.43 -12.33 27.91
N GLY A 153 6.40 -11.65 27.38
CA GLY A 153 5.50 -10.79 28.15
C GLY A 153 6.05 -9.39 28.44
N GLN A 154 7.26 -9.07 28.01
CA GLN A 154 7.84 -7.74 28.17
C GLN A 154 7.42 -6.80 27.04
N PHE A 155 7.12 -5.55 27.41
CA PHE A 155 6.84 -4.45 26.50
C PHE A 155 7.77 -3.27 26.77
N VAL A 156 8.24 -2.63 25.72
CA VAL A 156 9.19 -1.51 25.84
C VAL A 156 9.07 -0.57 24.64
N GLU A 157 9.23 0.72 24.89
CA GLU A 157 9.27 1.72 23.82
C GLU A 157 10.60 1.65 23.06
N ILE A 158 10.55 1.78 21.74
CA ILE A 158 11.72 1.79 20.86
C ILE A 158 12.24 3.23 20.79
N ALA A 159 13.47 3.44 21.25
CA ALA A 159 14.16 4.74 21.20
C ALA A 159 14.63 5.12 19.78
N GLY A 160 14.88 4.12 18.95
CA GLY A 160 15.30 4.23 17.56
C GLY A 160 15.58 2.85 16.98
N ASN A 161 15.83 2.79 15.67
CA ASN A 161 16.23 1.54 15.04
C ASN A 161 17.21 1.77 13.90
N GLY A 162 18.11 0.81 13.72
CA GLY A 162 18.88 0.63 12.50
C GLY A 162 18.14 -0.29 11.53
N GLN A 163 18.89 -0.85 10.58
CA GLN A 163 18.35 -1.82 9.62
C GLN A 163 17.97 -3.15 10.27
N THR A 164 18.77 -3.60 11.25
CA THR A 164 18.68 -4.92 11.89
C THR A 164 18.67 -4.87 13.42
N THR A 165 18.56 -3.67 14.00
CA THR A 165 18.62 -3.47 15.46
C THR A 165 17.56 -2.51 15.95
N LEU A 166 16.94 -2.81 17.08
CA LEU A 166 16.06 -1.90 17.82
C LEU A 166 16.80 -1.43 19.08
N ASP A 167 16.95 -0.12 19.23
CA ASP A 167 17.43 0.48 20.47
C ASP A 167 16.24 0.75 21.40
N LEU A 168 16.31 0.27 22.63
CA LEU A 168 15.18 0.30 23.56
C LEU A 168 15.29 1.50 24.51
N ALA A 169 14.18 2.20 24.75
CA ALA A 169 14.14 3.39 25.60
C ALA A 169 14.33 3.07 27.10
N SER A 170 14.02 1.84 27.51
CA SER A 170 14.27 1.33 28.85
C SER A 170 14.85 -0.08 28.81
N SER A 171 15.43 -0.51 29.93
CA SER A 171 16.01 -1.85 30.03
C SER A 171 14.93 -2.89 30.28
N LEU A 172 14.92 -3.94 29.45
CA LEU A 172 14.22 -5.19 29.69
C LEU A 172 14.82 -5.91 30.91
N ALA A 173 13.96 -6.56 31.69
CA ALA A 173 14.36 -7.39 32.83
C ALA A 173 15.10 -8.65 32.37
N PHE A 174 14.64 -9.23 31.26
CA PHE A 174 15.28 -10.36 30.60
C PHE A 174 15.70 -9.94 29.19
N PRO A 175 17.01 -9.95 28.86
CA PRO A 175 17.48 -9.67 27.52
C PRO A 175 16.86 -10.61 26.48
N PRO A 176 16.50 -10.12 25.28
CA PRO A 176 16.07 -10.98 24.18
C PRO A 176 17.16 -12.00 23.84
N ALA A 177 16.77 -13.26 23.69
CA ALA A 177 17.64 -14.35 23.29
C ALA A 177 17.37 -14.80 21.85
N ALA A 178 18.31 -15.56 21.28
CA ALA A 178 18.11 -16.20 19.99
C ALA A 178 16.86 -17.10 20.01
N GLY A 179 15.92 -16.84 19.11
CA GLY A 179 14.65 -17.57 19.02
C GLY A 179 13.46 -16.87 19.69
N ASP A 180 13.68 -15.77 20.43
CA ASP A 180 12.59 -14.98 20.99
C ASP A 180 11.76 -14.35 19.85
N ARG A 181 10.44 -14.52 19.88
CA ARG A 181 9.56 -13.91 18.89
C ARG A 181 9.11 -12.56 19.39
N TYR A 182 9.04 -11.58 18.49
CA TYR A 182 8.62 -10.24 18.85
C TYR A 182 7.65 -9.64 17.83
N MET A 183 6.91 -8.63 18.29
CA MET A 183 5.99 -7.82 17.50
C MET A 183 6.13 -6.34 17.87
N ILE A 184 5.83 -5.46 16.93
CA ILE A 184 5.83 -4.00 17.11
C ILE A 184 4.37 -3.53 17.05
N ASN A 185 3.95 -2.73 18.02
CA ASN A 185 2.57 -2.28 18.23
C ASN A 185 1.55 -3.42 18.40
N ASN A 186 1.97 -4.58 18.93
CA ASN A 186 1.10 -5.74 19.15
C ASN A 186 0.39 -6.22 17.85
N GLY A 187 1.11 -6.22 16.74
CA GLY A 187 0.54 -6.64 15.46
C GLY A 187 1.59 -6.87 14.38
N LYS A 188 1.09 -7.14 13.17
CA LYS A 188 1.87 -7.20 11.93
C LYS A 188 1.48 -6.02 11.06
N THR A 189 2.43 -5.16 10.73
CA THR A 189 2.18 -4.08 9.77
C THR A 189 2.21 -4.66 8.38
N VAL A 190 1.13 -4.49 7.61
CA VAL A 190 1.09 -4.89 6.21
C VAL A 190 1.07 -3.65 5.32
N ARG A 191 1.93 -3.65 4.30
CA ARG A 191 1.90 -2.71 3.19
C ARG A 191 1.46 -3.47 1.95
N ILE A 192 0.32 -3.05 1.39
CA ILE A 192 -0.25 -3.62 0.18
C ILE A 192 -0.01 -2.64 -0.94
N THR A 193 0.76 -3.05 -1.94
CA THR A 193 1.08 -2.24 -3.12
C THR A 193 0.34 -2.77 -4.32
N THR A 194 -0.46 -1.91 -4.94
CA THR A 194 -1.19 -2.21 -6.17
C THR A 194 -0.52 -1.49 -7.34
N THR A 195 -0.09 -2.27 -8.33
CA THR A 195 0.69 -1.78 -9.46
C THR A 195 -0.05 -2.02 -10.75
N TRP A 196 -0.19 -1.00 -11.61
CA TRP A 196 -0.85 -1.16 -12.91
C TRP A 196 -0.16 -0.37 -14.02
N THR A 197 -0.41 -0.76 -15.27
CA THR A 197 0.09 -0.05 -16.45
C THR A 197 -1.05 0.62 -17.18
N TYR A 198 -0.90 1.90 -17.50
CA TYR A 198 -1.84 2.65 -18.32
C TYR A 198 -1.10 3.50 -19.35
N MET A 199 -1.45 3.34 -20.63
CA MET A 199 -0.80 4.03 -21.76
C MET A 199 0.74 3.88 -21.77
N GLY A 200 1.26 2.71 -21.42
CA GLY A 200 2.69 2.41 -21.40
C GLY A 200 3.46 3.03 -20.22
N ARG A 201 2.76 3.57 -19.22
CA ARG A 201 3.35 4.04 -17.96
C ARG A 201 2.86 3.19 -16.80
N GLN A 202 3.78 2.84 -15.90
CA GLN A 202 3.48 2.15 -14.67
C GLN A 202 3.06 3.15 -13.59
N TYR A 203 2.04 2.77 -12.82
CA TYR A 203 1.49 3.51 -11.70
C TYR A 203 1.38 2.56 -10.52
N GLN A 204 1.48 3.10 -9.31
CA GLN A 204 1.34 2.32 -8.08
C GLN A 204 0.55 3.10 -7.03
N GLN A 205 -0.13 2.38 -6.15
CA GLN A 205 -0.68 2.89 -4.89
C GLN A 205 -0.35 1.90 -3.78
N SER A 206 0.10 2.43 -2.66
CA SER A 206 0.30 1.65 -1.45
C SER A 206 -0.69 2.09 -0.37
N ILE A 207 -1.16 1.12 0.39
CA ILE A 207 -1.85 1.33 1.67
C ILE A 207 -1.07 0.54 2.71
N GLU A 208 -0.87 1.15 3.87
CA GLU A 208 -0.23 0.51 5.00
C GLU A 208 -1.17 0.55 6.18
N SER A 209 -1.26 -0.57 6.90
CA SER A 209 -2.11 -0.69 8.06
C SER A 209 -1.61 -1.78 9.00
N LEU A 210 -1.96 -1.64 10.27
CA LEU A 210 -1.64 -2.61 11.31
C LEU A 210 -2.73 -3.67 11.37
N ILE A 211 -2.34 -4.93 11.24
CA ILE A 211 -3.17 -6.07 11.62
C ILE A 211 -2.86 -6.34 13.08
N CYS A 212 -3.78 -5.98 13.97
CA CYS A 212 -3.60 -6.22 15.40
C CYS A 212 -3.85 -7.69 15.71
N ASN A 213 -3.11 -8.23 16.69
CA ASN A 213 -3.51 -9.49 17.30
C ASN A 213 -4.71 -9.23 18.21
N PHE A 214 -5.93 -9.49 17.72
CA PHE A 214 -7.18 -9.33 18.48
C PHE A 214 -7.57 -10.57 19.27
N GLU A 215 -6.89 -11.71 19.07
CA GLU A 215 -7.06 -12.87 19.94
C GLU A 215 -6.36 -12.60 21.27
N GLY A 216 -6.96 -11.70 22.02
CA GLY A 216 -6.77 -11.60 23.45
C GLY A 216 -7.48 -12.77 24.14
N SER A 217 -6.72 -13.39 25.03
CA SER A 217 -7.17 -13.62 26.40
C SER A 217 -8.06 -14.81 26.72
N ASP A 218 -7.62 -16.02 26.41
CA ASP A 218 -7.87 -17.15 27.33
C ASP A 218 -6.57 -17.69 27.99
N ASP A 219 -5.37 -17.29 27.54
CA ASP A 219 -4.09 -17.75 28.11
C ASP A 219 -3.12 -16.61 28.49
N PHE A 220 -3.65 -15.50 29.02
CA PHE A 220 -2.83 -14.60 29.84
C PHE A 220 -2.92 -15.05 31.29
N GLY A 221 -2.25 -16.17 31.59
CA GLY A 221 -2.14 -16.71 32.94
C GLY A 221 -1.55 -15.69 33.92
N PHE A 222 -2.42 -15.13 34.75
CA PHE A 222 -2.08 -14.56 36.06
C PHE A 222 -2.67 -15.45 37.16
#